data_AF-A0A2V2A7S4-F1
#
_entry.id   AF-A0A2V2A7S4-F1
#
_cell.length_a   1.000
_cell.length_b   1.000
_cell.length_c   1.000
_cell.angle_alpha   90.00
_cell.angle_beta   90.00
_cell.angle_gamma   90.00
#
_symmetry.space_group_name_H-M   'P 1'
#
loop_
_entity.id
_entity.type
_entity.pdbx_description
1 polymer ?
#
loop_
_entity_poly.entity_id
_entity_poly.type
_entity_poly.pdbx_seq_one_letter_code
_entity_poly.pdbx_strand_id
1 'polypeptide(L)'
;MTRYSKGETSTAKMQERLAKSASLINKVINISAAVDSKSRIGSLDVLAGKRGVSFKTALSWSDEDLEVTSCSYNTSQEPYNIESSNQLKLVLAKYNELILAPPKQHTPPKITQRSQADEIVDLKSQCKYLKNALAEVYRAYKQLEERTDEQTRQDLRYQQVLKSHTKALNKAYLTLVKP
;
A
#
# COMPACT_ATOMS: atom_id res chain seq x y z
N MET A 1 -23.32 0.63 -35.99
CA MET A 1 -23.07 1.85 -35.22
C MET A 1 -21.59 1.94 -34.90
N THR A 2 -20.86 2.84 -35.55
CA THR A 2 -19.48 3.18 -35.19
C THR A 2 -19.52 4.01 -33.91
N ARG A 3 -19.05 3.45 -32.79
CA ARG A 3 -19.18 4.08 -31.46
C ARG A 3 -18.27 5.31 -31.24
N TYR A 4 -17.38 5.64 -32.18
CA TYR A 4 -16.44 6.77 -32.07
C TYR A 4 -16.08 7.33 -33.45
N SER A 5 -15.89 8.66 -33.53
CA SER A 5 -15.38 9.34 -34.73
C SER A 5 -13.89 9.05 -34.92
N LYS A 6 -13.41 9.12 -36.17
CA LYS A 6 -11.99 8.92 -36.50
C LYS A 6 -11.13 9.97 -35.78
N GLY A 7 -10.40 9.56 -34.74
CA GLY A 7 -9.57 10.44 -33.92
C GLY A 7 -10.03 10.60 -32.47
N GLU A 8 -11.25 10.16 -32.13
CA GLU A 8 -11.72 10.16 -30.74
C GLU A 8 -11.13 8.98 -29.97
N THR A 9 -10.47 9.27 -28.85
CA THR A 9 -10.07 8.26 -27.86
C THR A 9 -11.12 8.19 -26.77
N SER A 10 -11.50 6.98 -26.37
CA SER A 10 -12.44 6.81 -25.26
C SER A 10 -11.89 7.43 -23.97
N THR A 11 -12.77 7.93 -23.12
CA THR A 11 -12.44 8.46 -21.80
C THR A 11 -11.61 7.47 -20.98
N ALA A 12 -11.95 6.17 -21.08
CA ALA A 12 -11.20 5.08 -20.44
C ALA A 12 -9.73 5.01 -20.90
N LYS A 13 -9.43 5.18 -22.20
CA LYS A 13 -8.05 5.16 -22.69
C LYS A 13 -7.25 6.39 -22.25
N MET A 14 -7.90 7.55 -22.14
CA MET A 14 -7.26 8.74 -21.59
C MET A 14 -6.93 8.58 -20.11
N GLN A 15 -7.85 8.00 -19.32
CA GLN A 15 -7.62 7.71 -17.90
C GLN A 15 -6.48 6.69 -17.70
N GLU A 16 -6.46 5.61 -18.50
CA GLU A 16 -5.37 4.62 -18.45
C GLU A 16 -4.01 5.26 -18.74
N ARG A 17 -3.94 6.16 -19.73
CA ARG A 17 -2.72 6.90 -20.05
C ARG A 17 -2.27 7.77 -18.88
N LEU A 18 -3.18 8.55 -18.30
CA LEU A 18 -2.88 9.42 -17.16
C LEU A 18 -2.41 8.61 -15.94
N ALA A 19 -3.06 7.47 -15.67
CA ALA A 19 -2.67 6.58 -14.59
C ALA A 19 -1.25 6.02 -14.76
N LYS A 20 -0.85 5.65 -15.99
CA LYS A 20 0.52 5.20 -16.28
C LYS A 20 1.55 6.31 -16.12
N SER A 21 1.22 7.55 -16.52
CA SER A 21 2.08 8.72 -16.29
C SER A 21 2.22 9.04 -14.80
N ALA A 22 1.13 9.04 -14.05
CA ALA A 22 1.15 9.25 -12.60
C ALA A 22 1.97 8.16 -11.90
N SER A 23 1.81 6.90 -12.30
CA SER A 23 2.61 5.78 -11.81
C SER A 23 4.12 5.98 -12.03
N LEU A 24 4.55 6.49 -13.19
CA LEU A 24 5.97 6.80 -13.43
C LEU A 24 6.50 7.83 -12.44
N ILE A 25 5.71 8.87 -12.15
CA ILE A 25 6.06 9.89 -11.17
C ILE A 25 6.12 9.29 -9.75
N ASN A 26 5.13 8.48 -9.37
CA ASN A 26 5.10 7.80 -8.07
C ASN A 26 6.30 6.86 -7.89
N LYS A 27 6.70 6.13 -8.94
CA LYS A 27 7.94 5.32 -8.92
C LYS A 27 9.17 6.18 -8.61
N VAL A 28 9.30 7.35 -9.23
CA VAL A 28 10.41 8.28 -8.96
C VAL A 28 10.39 8.72 -7.50
N ILE A 29 9.24 9.19 -7.00
CA ILE A 29 9.07 9.71 -5.63
C ILE A 29 9.38 8.63 -4.59
N ASN A 30 8.82 7.44 -4.74
CA ASN A 30 9.01 6.34 -3.79
C ASN A 30 10.47 5.89 -3.74
N ILE A 31 11.12 5.73 -4.89
CA ILE A 31 12.52 5.33 -4.92
C ILE A 31 13.42 6.47 -4.41
N SER A 32 13.12 7.74 -4.69
CA SER A 32 13.89 8.85 -4.13
C SER A 32 13.76 8.92 -2.61
N ALA A 33 12.54 8.76 -2.08
CA ALA A 33 12.32 8.73 -0.63
C ALA A 33 13.06 7.57 0.04
N ALA A 34 13.10 6.40 -0.60
CA ALA A 34 13.88 5.26 -0.11
C ALA A 34 15.39 5.55 -0.13
N VAL A 35 15.89 6.19 -1.19
CA VAL A 35 17.30 6.62 -1.27
C VAL A 35 17.66 7.60 -0.16
N ASP A 36 16.83 8.61 0.06
CA ASP A 36 17.08 9.67 1.05
C ASP A 36 17.02 9.13 2.48
N SER A 37 16.06 8.24 2.77
CA SER A 37 15.92 7.56 4.06
C SER A 37 16.87 6.37 4.25
N LYS A 38 17.66 6.01 3.24
CA LYS A 38 18.49 4.79 3.20
C LYS A 38 17.69 3.53 3.56
N SER A 39 16.42 3.50 3.18
CA SER A 39 15.51 2.38 3.41
C SER A 39 15.38 1.53 2.15
N ARG A 40 14.84 0.33 2.33
CA ARG A 40 14.62 -0.65 1.26
C ARG A 40 13.13 -0.78 0.97
N ILE A 41 12.80 -0.87 -0.31
CA ILE A 41 11.44 -1.09 -0.80
C ILE A 41 11.27 -2.59 -1.03
N GLY A 42 10.59 -3.26 -0.10
CA GLY A 42 10.44 -4.72 -0.13
C GLY A 42 9.86 -5.26 -1.45
N SER A 43 8.80 -4.64 -1.97
CA SER A 43 8.14 -5.08 -3.20
C SER A 43 9.00 -4.92 -4.45
N LEU A 44 9.91 -3.94 -4.46
CA LEU A 44 10.84 -3.70 -5.56
C LEU A 44 12.08 -4.60 -5.45
N ASP A 45 12.57 -4.83 -4.22
CA ASP A 45 13.76 -5.64 -3.96
C ASP A 45 13.57 -7.12 -4.31
N VAL A 46 12.35 -7.65 -4.20
CA VAL A 46 12.00 -9.00 -4.65
C VAL A 46 12.24 -9.18 -6.15
N LEU A 47 12.19 -8.09 -6.94
CA LEU A 47 12.42 -8.09 -8.38
C LEU A 47 13.90 -7.82 -8.74
N ALA A 48 14.76 -7.59 -7.76
CA ALA A 48 16.17 -7.30 -7.99
C ALA A 48 16.93 -8.56 -8.44
N GLY A 49 17.80 -8.40 -9.45
CA GLY A 49 18.75 -9.43 -9.85
C GLY A 49 20.11 -9.27 -9.15
N LYS A 50 21.11 -10.03 -9.61
CA LYS A 50 22.49 -9.95 -9.11
C LYS A 50 23.13 -8.55 -9.24
N ARG A 51 22.64 -7.73 -10.17
CA ARG A 51 23.13 -6.37 -10.46
C ARG A 51 22.14 -5.29 -10.01
N GLY A 52 21.24 -5.63 -9.07
CA GLY A 52 20.17 -4.75 -8.63
C GLY A 52 18.95 -4.80 -9.56
N VAL A 53 18.11 -3.78 -9.45
CA VAL A 53 16.87 -3.64 -10.21
C VAL A 53 17.21 -3.02 -11.56
N SER A 54 16.80 -3.66 -12.66
CA SER A 54 16.95 -3.09 -14.00
C SER A 54 15.86 -2.04 -14.29
N PHE A 55 16.10 -1.15 -15.25
CA PHE A 55 15.08 -0.19 -15.67
C PHE A 55 13.79 -0.87 -16.16
N LYS A 56 13.92 -1.97 -16.93
CA LYS A 56 12.77 -2.74 -17.42
C LYS A 56 11.96 -3.34 -16.26
N THR A 57 12.62 -3.87 -15.24
CA THR A 57 11.95 -4.44 -14.05
C THR A 57 11.28 -3.35 -13.22
N ALA A 58 11.89 -2.16 -13.11
CA ALA A 58 11.27 -1.02 -12.45
C ALA A 58 10.04 -0.49 -13.20
N LEU A 59 10.03 -0.55 -14.53
CA LEU A 59 8.84 -0.24 -15.31
C LEU A 59 7.72 -1.28 -15.09
N SER A 60 8.07 -2.57 -15.06
CA SER A 60 7.09 -3.64 -14.87
C SER A 60 6.57 -3.77 -13.43
N TRP A 61 7.30 -3.22 -12.45
CA TRP A 61 6.93 -3.23 -11.04
C TRP A 61 5.53 -2.65 -10.82
N SER A 62 4.76 -3.29 -9.95
CA SER A 62 3.43 -2.87 -9.53
C SER A 62 3.29 -3.11 -8.04
N ASP A 63 2.69 -2.13 -7.36
CA ASP A 63 2.42 -2.15 -5.94
C ASP A 63 1.22 -1.23 -5.68
N GLU A 64 0.10 -1.79 -5.24
CA GLU A 64 -1.13 -1.04 -5.01
C GLU A 64 -0.99 -0.07 -3.84
N ASP A 65 -0.27 -0.46 -2.79
CA ASP A 65 -0.08 0.35 -1.58
C ASP A 65 0.77 1.59 -1.86
N LEU A 66 1.68 1.49 -2.83
CA LEU A 66 2.55 2.59 -3.26
C LEU A 66 2.02 3.34 -4.49
N GLU A 67 0.79 3.03 -4.93
CA GLU A 67 0.15 3.58 -6.12
C GLU A 67 1.03 3.47 -7.39
N VAL A 68 1.73 2.34 -7.51
CA VAL A 68 2.61 2.04 -8.63
C VAL A 68 1.98 0.98 -9.51
N THR A 69 1.85 1.28 -10.80
CA THR A 69 1.35 0.34 -11.81
C THR A 69 2.41 0.01 -12.86
N SER A 70 2.24 -1.14 -13.50
CA SER A 70 3.13 -1.60 -14.57
C SER A 70 3.01 -0.71 -15.80
N CYS A 71 4.15 -0.32 -16.38
CA CYS A 71 4.22 0.53 -17.56
C CYS A 71 5.08 -0.12 -18.65
N SER A 72 4.69 0.06 -19.92
CA SER A 72 5.47 -0.45 -21.04
C SER A 72 6.67 0.46 -21.33
N TYR A 73 7.71 -0.09 -21.95
CA TYR A 73 8.87 0.71 -22.36
C TYR A 73 8.47 1.84 -23.30
N ASN A 74 7.61 1.56 -24.29
CA ASN A 74 7.16 2.56 -25.26
C ASN A 74 6.45 3.73 -24.57
N THR A 75 5.56 3.44 -23.61
CA THR A 75 4.86 4.47 -22.84
C THR A 75 5.82 5.34 -22.02
N SER A 76 6.90 4.78 -21.49
CA SER A 76 7.94 5.54 -20.79
C SER A 76 8.71 6.49 -21.71
N GLN A 77 8.85 6.13 -23.00
CA GLN A 77 9.59 6.92 -23.99
C GLN A 77 8.72 7.95 -24.73
N GLU A 78 7.43 8.05 -24.41
CA GLU A 78 6.58 9.08 -25.01
C GLU A 78 7.03 10.49 -24.56
N PRO A 79 6.88 11.53 -25.41
CA PRO A 79 7.45 12.85 -25.15
C PRO A 79 7.08 13.47 -23.81
N TYR A 80 5.88 13.17 -23.29
CA TYR A 80 5.39 13.69 -22.01
C TYR A 80 5.83 12.86 -20.79
N ASN A 81 6.38 11.65 -20.99
CA ASN A 81 6.88 10.77 -19.92
C ASN A 81 8.41 10.65 -19.91
N ILE A 82 9.09 11.20 -20.93
CA ILE A 82 10.53 11.02 -21.12
C ILE A 82 11.33 11.62 -19.97
N GLU A 83 10.90 12.76 -19.44
CA GLU A 83 11.55 13.43 -18.31
C GLU A 83 11.47 12.58 -17.05
N SER A 84 10.27 12.15 -16.66
CA SER A 84 10.06 11.25 -15.52
C SER A 84 10.81 9.93 -15.69
N SER A 85 10.90 9.41 -16.91
CA SER A 85 11.65 8.18 -17.20
C SER A 85 13.16 8.37 -17.06
N ASN A 86 13.70 9.53 -17.43
CA ASN A 86 15.10 9.85 -17.22
C ASN A 86 15.41 10.04 -15.74
N GLN A 87 14.53 10.73 -15.00
CA GLN A 87 14.62 10.84 -13.54
C GLN A 87 14.58 9.47 -12.87
N LEU A 88 13.69 8.57 -13.31
CA LEU A 88 13.60 7.21 -12.80
C LEU A 88 14.91 6.44 -12.99
N LYS A 89 15.57 6.55 -14.16
CA LYS A 89 16.90 5.94 -14.38
C LYS A 89 17.95 6.46 -13.40
N LEU A 90 17.99 7.78 -13.18
CA LEU A 90 18.96 8.40 -12.28
C LEU A 90 18.76 7.97 -10.83
N VAL A 91 17.52 8.00 -10.34
CA VAL A 91 17.19 7.62 -8.97
C VAL A 91 17.40 6.13 -8.75
N LEU A 92 17.05 5.29 -9.74
CA LEU A 92 17.28 3.85 -9.69
C LEU A 92 18.76 3.47 -9.67
N ALA A 93 19.63 4.22 -10.35
CA ALA A 93 21.07 4.02 -10.26
C ALA A 93 21.56 4.21 -8.81
N LYS A 94 21.15 5.32 -8.16
CA LYS A 94 21.46 5.58 -6.74
C LYS A 94 20.88 4.51 -5.81
N TYR A 95 19.66 4.07 -6.08
CA TYR A 95 19.02 3.01 -5.29
C TYR A 95 19.77 1.67 -5.39
N ASN A 96 20.23 1.30 -6.59
CA ASN A 96 21.03 0.10 -6.78
C ASN A 96 22.38 0.18 -6.06
N GLU A 97 23.01 1.35 -5.98
CA GLU A 97 24.22 1.55 -5.16
C GLU A 97 23.96 1.23 -3.69
N LEU A 98 22.79 1.59 -3.16
CA LEU A 98 22.39 1.26 -1.78
C LEU A 98 22.13 -0.23 -1.57
N ILE A 99 21.51 -0.92 -2.53
CA ILE A 99 21.22 -2.36 -2.42
C ILE A 99 22.49 -3.20 -2.57
N LEU A 100 23.33 -2.84 -3.55
CA LEU A 100 24.54 -3.58 -3.91
C LEU A 100 25.74 -3.24 -3.03
N ALA A 101 25.65 -2.17 -2.24
CA ALA A 101 26.64 -1.89 -1.22
C ALA A 101 26.86 -3.17 -0.39
N PRO A 102 28.09 -3.69 -0.31
CA PRO A 102 28.36 -4.86 0.52
C PRO A 102 27.83 -4.55 1.92
N PRO A 103 27.15 -5.50 2.58
CA PRO A 103 26.78 -5.31 3.97
C PRO A 103 28.07 -4.88 4.66
N LYS A 104 28.04 -3.74 5.37
CA LYS A 104 29.18 -3.32 6.19
C LYS A 104 29.55 -4.57 6.99
N GLN A 105 30.70 -5.16 6.66
CA GLN A 105 31.20 -6.31 7.37
C GLN A 105 31.50 -5.77 8.76
N HIS A 106 30.52 -5.84 9.66
CA HIS A 106 30.82 -6.00 11.05
C HIS A 106 31.59 -7.31 11.09
N THR A 107 32.92 -7.21 11.07
CA THR A 107 33.77 -8.29 11.54
C THR A 107 33.16 -8.70 12.88
N PRO A 108 32.55 -9.89 12.98
CA PRO A 108 31.96 -10.28 14.25
C PRO A 108 33.11 -10.22 15.26
N PRO A 109 32.98 -9.48 16.37
CA PRO A 109 33.96 -9.58 17.43
C PRO A 109 34.11 -11.08 17.74
N LYS A 110 35.33 -11.58 17.95
CA LYS A 110 35.53 -13.00 18.29
C LYS A 110 34.65 -13.35 19.49
N ILE A 111 33.50 -13.96 19.23
CA ILE A 111 32.50 -14.23 20.25
C ILE A 111 33.03 -15.43 21.04
N THR A 112 33.30 -15.22 22.32
CA THR A 112 33.59 -16.34 23.23
C THR A 112 32.29 -17.08 23.52
N GLN A 113 32.35 -18.37 23.88
CA GLN A 113 31.14 -19.17 24.17
C GLN A 113 30.23 -18.51 25.23
N ARG A 114 30.80 -17.71 26.14
CA ARG A 114 30.06 -16.96 27.17
C ARG A 114 29.22 -15.83 26.57
N SER A 115 29.77 -15.05 25.64
CA SER A 115 29.01 -14.00 24.95
C SER A 115 27.91 -14.54 24.03
N GLN A 116 28.05 -15.77 23.49
CA GLN A 116 26.96 -16.43 22.76
C GLN A 116 25.80 -16.82 23.67
N ALA A 117 26.09 -17.28 24.90
CA ALA A 117 25.06 -17.65 25.85
C ALA A 117 24.22 -16.44 26.29
N ASP A 118 24.88 -15.29 26.52
CA ASP A 118 24.19 -14.04 26.89
C ASP A 118 23.31 -13.54 25.73
N GLU A 119 23.81 -13.57 24.49
CA GLU A 119 23.04 -13.19 23.30
C GLU A 119 21.81 -14.11 23.08
N ILE A 120 21.94 -15.41 23.33
CA ILE A 120 20.81 -16.35 23.27
C ILE A 120 19.75 -16.03 24.32
N VAL A 121 20.16 -15.64 25.53
CA VAL A 121 19.22 -15.24 26.60
C VAL A 121 18.49 -13.97 26.22
N ASP A 122 19.20 -12.96 25.71
CA ASP A 122 18.61 -11.71 25.25
C ASP A 122 17.63 -11.95 24.09
N LEU A 123 18.01 -12.75 23.09
CA LEU A 123 17.12 -13.11 21.98
C LEU A 123 15.86 -13.83 22.47
N LYS A 124 15.98 -14.77 23.40
CA LYS A 124 14.81 -15.44 24.01
C LYS A 124 13.90 -14.44 24.72
N SER A 125 14.47 -13.45 25.41
CA SER A 125 13.69 -12.41 26.08
C SER A 125 12.93 -11.53 25.07
N GLN A 126 13.58 -11.15 23.97
CA GLN A 126 12.98 -10.36 22.89
C GLN A 126 11.87 -11.14 22.18
N CYS A 127 12.09 -12.43 21.87
CA CYS A 127 11.06 -13.29 21.30
C CYS A 127 9.84 -13.41 22.24
N LYS A 128 10.07 -13.54 23.55
CA LYS A 128 8.99 -13.60 24.54
C LYS A 128 8.20 -12.28 24.59
N TYR A 129 8.91 -11.14 24.59
CA TYR A 129 8.29 -9.82 24.57
C TYR A 129 7.43 -9.63 23.31
N LEU A 130 7.98 -9.92 22.13
CA LEU A 130 7.27 -9.82 20.85
C LEU A 130 6.03 -10.70 20.82
N LYS A 131 6.12 -11.94 21.32
CA LYS A 131 4.97 -12.85 21.41
C LYS A 131 3.86 -12.29 22.29
N ASN A 132 4.23 -11.67 23.42
CA ASN A 132 3.26 -11.04 24.32
C ASN A 132 2.61 -9.81 23.67
N ALA A 133 3.41 -8.92 23.07
CA ALA A 133 2.90 -7.74 22.39
C ALA A 133 1.92 -8.12 21.26
N LEU A 134 2.25 -9.14 20.46
CA LEU A 134 1.38 -9.64 19.41
C LEU A 134 0.05 -10.19 19.98
N ALA A 135 0.10 -10.90 21.10
CA ALA A 135 -1.09 -11.39 21.76
C ALA A 135 -1.98 -10.25 22.29
N GLU A 136 -1.40 -9.16 22.79
CA GLU A 136 -2.14 -7.96 23.23
C GLU A 136 -2.80 -7.25 22.06
N VAL A 137 -2.08 -7.05 20.94
CA VAL A 137 -2.65 -6.48 19.71
C VAL A 137 -3.81 -7.32 19.21
N TYR A 138 -3.68 -8.65 19.21
CA TYR A 138 -4.76 -9.54 18.83
C TYR A 138 -5.99 -9.43 19.75
N ARG A 139 -5.78 -9.34 21.07
CA ARG A 139 -6.88 -9.13 22.02
C ARG A 139 -7.57 -7.79 21.79
N ALA A 140 -6.83 -6.71 21.58
CA ALA A 140 -7.38 -5.40 21.29
C ALA A 140 -8.20 -5.39 19.99
N TYR A 141 -7.69 -6.05 18.95
CA TYR A 141 -8.42 -6.24 17.69
C TYR A 141 -9.74 -6.97 17.89
N LYS A 142 -9.74 -8.08 18.64
CA LYS A 142 -10.98 -8.83 18.94
C LYS A 142 -11.99 -8.01 19.74
N GLN A 143 -11.55 -7.23 20.72
CA GLN A 143 -12.43 -6.31 21.44
C GLN A 143 -13.04 -5.24 20.53
N LEU A 144 -12.29 -4.77 19.53
CA LEU A 144 -12.79 -3.80 18.55
C LEU A 144 -13.87 -4.45 17.65
N GLU A 145 -13.61 -5.66 17.16
CA GLU A 145 -14.54 -6.43 16.32
C GLU A 145 -15.88 -6.67 17.06
N GLU A 146 -15.82 -7.07 18.33
CA GLU A 146 -17.01 -7.25 19.17
C GLU A 146 -17.80 -5.94 19.37
N ARG A 147 -17.10 -4.80 19.54
CA ARG A 147 -17.75 -3.49 19.67
C ARG A 147 -18.43 -3.05 18.38
N THR A 148 -17.82 -3.30 17.22
CA THR A 148 -18.41 -2.95 15.93
C THR A 148 -19.70 -3.73 15.66
N ASP A 149 -19.73 -5.01 16.06
CA ASP A 149 -20.93 -5.84 15.95
C ASP A 149 -22.06 -5.33 16.85
N GLU A 150 -21.75 -4.97 18.11
CA GLU A 150 -22.74 -4.46 19.04
C GLU A 150 -23.33 -3.11 18.58
N GLN A 151 -22.48 -2.20 18.08
CA GLN A 151 -22.94 -0.92 17.53
C GLN A 151 -23.83 -1.11 16.30
N THR A 152 -23.44 -2.01 15.39
CA THR A 152 -24.26 -2.34 14.20
C THR A 152 -25.62 -2.90 14.59
N ARG A 153 -25.67 -3.77 15.62
CA ARG A 153 -26.94 -4.30 16.17
C ARG A 153 -27.80 -3.21 16.79
N GLN A 154 -27.20 -2.27 17.51
CA GLN A 154 -27.93 -1.12 18.09
C GLN A 154 -28.52 -0.24 16.99
N ASP A 155 -27.74 0.11 15.97
CA ASP A 155 -28.22 0.92 14.83
C ASP A 155 -29.38 0.25 14.09
N LEU A 156 -29.29 -1.06 13.85
CA LEU A 156 -30.38 -1.83 13.25
C LEU A 156 -31.66 -1.77 14.11
N ARG A 157 -31.55 -1.87 15.43
CA ARG A 157 -32.70 -1.74 16.34
C ARG A 157 -33.29 -0.33 16.29
N TYR A 158 -32.46 0.71 16.31
CA TYR A 158 -32.92 2.10 16.18
C TYR A 158 -33.66 2.34 14.86
N GLN A 159 -33.13 1.82 13.74
CA GLN A 159 -33.79 1.89 12.45
C GLN A 159 -35.16 1.17 12.45
N GLN A 160 -35.27 0.01 13.10
CA GLN A 160 -36.54 -0.71 13.24
C GLN A 160 -37.56 0.09 14.05
N VAL A 161 -37.13 0.69 15.17
CA VAL A 161 -37.98 1.55 16.01
C VAL A 161 -38.47 2.77 15.23
N LEU A 162 -37.59 3.47 14.52
CA LEU A 162 -37.97 4.60 13.66
C LEU A 162 -38.96 4.18 12.55
N LYS A 163 -38.74 3.03 11.90
CA LYS A 163 -39.70 2.47 10.92
C LYS A 163 -41.06 2.15 11.55
N SER A 164 -41.09 1.69 12.79
CA SER A 164 -42.35 1.42 13.51
C SER A 164 -43.09 2.72 13.87
N HIS A 165 -42.38 3.73 14.36
CA HIS A 165 -42.97 5.04 14.70
C HIS A 165 -43.49 5.76 13.47
N THR A 166 -42.73 5.78 12.36
CA THR A 166 -43.18 6.38 11.09
C THR A 166 -44.42 5.66 10.54
N LYS A 167 -44.50 4.33 10.61
CA LYS A 167 -45.71 3.58 10.25
C LYS A 167 -46.90 3.92 11.15
N ALA A 168 -46.68 4.03 12.46
CA ALA A 168 -47.73 4.40 13.42
C ALA A 168 -48.23 5.83 13.18
N LEU A 169 -47.33 6.79 12.97
CA LEU A 169 -47.66 8.18 12.59
C LEU A 169 -48.42 8.23 11.26
N ASN A 170 -47.98 7.47 10.25
CA ASN A 170 -48.67 7.39 8.96
C ASN A 170 -50.10 6.81 9.09
N LYS A 171 -50.31 5.86 10.00
CA LYS A 171 -51.66 5.37 10.36
C LYS A 171 -52.47 6.36 11.21
N ALA A 172 -51.78 7.20 12.00
CA ALA A 172 -52.38 8.22 12.85
C ALA A 172 -52.62 9.56 12.13
N TYR A 173 -52.24 9.69 10.85
CA TYR A 173 -52.89 10.63 9.91
C TYR A 173 -54.33 10.14 9.69
N LEU A 174 -55.11 10.33 10.75
CA LEU A 174 -56.54 10.30 10.80
C LEU A 174 -57.06 11.16 9.64
N THR A 175 -57.87 10.54 8.80
CA THR A 175 -58.64 11.19 7.75
C THR A 175 -59.29 12.45 8.31
N LEU A 176 -59.06 13.60 7.66
CA LEU A 176 -59.86 14.81 7.86
C LEU A 176 -61.34 14.40 7.79
N VAL A 177 -62.03 14.43 8.94
CA VAL A 177 -63.48 14.33 8.99
C VAL A 177 -63.97 15.54 8.21
N LYS A 178 -64.50 15.29 7.00
CA LYS A 178 -65.14 16.34 6.22
C LYS A 178 -66.36 16.85 6.99
N PRO A 179 -66.60 18.18 6.99
CA PRO A 179 -67.75 18.78 7.66
C PRO A 179 -69.08 18.27 7.10
#